data_AF-A0A9W2YRH2-F1
#
_entry.id   AF-A0A9W2YRH2-F1
#
_cell.length_a   1.000
_cell.length_b   1.000
_cell.length_c   1.000
_cell.angle_alpha   90.00
_cell.angle_beta   90.00
_cell.angle_gamma   90.00
#
_symmetry.space_group_name_H-M   'P 1'
#
loop_
_entity.id
_entity.type
_entity.pdbx_description
1 polymer ?
#
loop_
_entity_poly.entity_id
_entity_poly.type
_entity_poly.pdbx_seq_one_letter_code
_entity_poly.pdbx_strand_id
1 'polypeptide(L)'
;MNSVVFLALCLCVSYVASKESVPLVTQNYQMTIDDMLVQQVQKELTASYIYQAYASYFQRADVSLPGIKKFFSDASIEERDHAQSLIDYINKRGGHAQYDKIDLKAVCETVKSFGRSDTSGLNDFEDRRMCICGFVATKTINDNCGPREDWKEGLMAFEDTLLIERYVNVQLLDIHKKADAENDAHLTHILEHEFLEEQVNSINKIAHHVTRLRSFEKNNGNNYKLGEYIFDQHLK
;
A
#
# COMPACT_ATOMS: atom_id res chain seq x y z
N MET A 1 68.28 -5.93 -14.66
CA MET A 1 67.99 -6.54 -13.35
C MET A 1 66.77 -5.83 -12.77
N ASN A 2 65.67 -6.57 -12.70
CA ASN A 2 64.31 -6.34 -12.20
C ASN A 2 63.95 -4.97 -11.57
N SER A 3 63.12 -4.21 -12.28
CA SER A 3 62.23 -3.21 -11.68
C SER A 3 60.92 -3.87 -11.29
N VAL A 4 60.66 -4.01 -9.99
CA VAL A 4 59.38 -4.47 -9.45
C VAL A 4 58.45 -3.25 -9.36
N VAL A 5 57.45 -3.19 -10.23
CA VAL A 5 56.36 -2.22 -10.16
C VAL A 5 55.37 -2.73 -9.12
N PHE A 6 55.33 -2.11 -7.94
CA PHE A 6 54.25 -2.31 -6.97
C PHE A 6 53.01 -1.54 -7.45
N LEU A 7 52.08 -2.24 -8.11
CA LEU A 7 50.72 -1.74 -8.28
C LEU A 7 50.01 -1.83 -6.91
N ALA A 8 49.86 -0.70 -6.23
CA ALA A 8 48.95 -0.58 -5.11
C ALA A 8 47.51 -0.56 -5.65
N LEU A 9 46.89 -1.75 -5.73
CA LEU A 9 45.44 -1.89 -5.91
C LEU A 9 44.77 -1.40 -4.62
N CYS A 10 44.37 -0.12 -4.63
CA CYS A 10 43.46 0.43 -3.64
C CYS A 10 42.07 -0.17 -3.89
N LEU A 11 41.82 -1.36 -3.34
CA LEU A 11 40.47 -1.91 -3.25
C LEU A 11 39.71 -1.06 -2.23
N CYS A 12 38.99 -0.06 -2.72
CA CYS A 12 37.90 0.57 -1.97
C CYS A 12 36.82 -0.49 -1.77
N VAL A 13 36.99 -1.34 -0.77
CA VAL A 13 35.88 -2.11 -0.22
C VAL A 13 34.99 -1.08 0.46
N SER A 14 33.92 -0.68 -0.21
CA SER A 14 32.83 0.06 0.41
C SER A 14 32.34 -0.79 1.58
N TYR A 15 32.67 -0.38 2.80
CA TYR A 15 32.16 -0.97 4.02
C TYR A 15 30.65 -0.76 4.03
N VAL A 16 29.90 -1.79 3.63
CA VAL A 16 28.46 -1.85 3.86
C VAL A 16 28.33 -2.21 5.33
N ALA A 17 27.93 -1.24 6.17
CA ALA A 17 27.65 -1.52 7.57
C ALA A 17 26.56 -2.61 7.61
N SER A 18 26.89 -3.79 8.15
CA SER A 18 25.89 -4.82 8.38
C SER A 18 24.85 -4.24 9.35
N LYS A 19 23.57 -4.26 8.99
CA LYS A 19 22.49 -3.97 9.94
C LYS A 19 22.68 -4.91 11.13
N GLU A 20 23.09 -4.38 12.27
CA GLU A 20 23.36 -5.16 13.46
C GLU A 20 22.06 -5.29 14.26
N SER A 21 21.66 -6.52 14.55
CA SER A 21 20.55 -6.76 15.47
C SER A 21 20.99 -6.48 16.90
N VAL A 22 20.03 -6.29 17.81
CA VAL A 22 20.28 -6.09 19.24
C VAL A 22 20.44 -7.46 19.93
N PRO A 23 21.66 -7.97 20.19
CA PRO A 23 21.86 -9.38 20.54
C PRO A 23 21.26 -9.78 21.89
N LEU A 24 20.97 -8.80 22.76
CA LEU A 24 20.37 -9.01 24.07
C LEU A 24 18.96 -9.62 23.99
N VAL A 25 18.21 -9.33 22.93
CA VAL A 25 16.81 -9.76 22.77
C VAL A 25 16.58 -10.63 21.54
N THR A 26 17.50 -10.59 20.56
CA THR A 26 17.40 -11.39 19.34
C THR A 26 17.44 -12.89 19.65
N GLN A 27 16.34 -13.58 19.35
CA GLN A 27 16.25 -15.04 19.41
C GLN A 27 15.44 -15.54 18.21
N ASN A 28 16.04 -16.42 17.42
CA ASN A 28 15.43 -17.02 16.21
C ASN A 28 14.82 -15.97 15.26
N TYR A 29 15.53 -14.85 15.05
CA TYR A 29 15.07 -13.73 14.22
C TYR A 29 16.14 -13.40 13.18
N GLN A 30 15.79 -13.61 11.91
CA GLN A 30 16.72 -13.46 10.79
C GLN A 30 16.69 -12.02 10.26
N MET A 31 17.85 -11.44 9.95
CA MET A 31 17.90 -10.08 9.40
C MET A 31 17.26 -9.96 8.01
N THR A 32 17.13 -11.05 7.27
CA THR A 32 16.35 -11.07 6.02
C THR A 32 14.85 -10.87 6.27
N ILE A 33 14.32 -11.37 7.39
CA ILE A 33 12.95 -11.11 7.83
C ILE A 33 12.82 -9.65 8.26
N ASP A 34 13.80 -9.13 9.00
CA ASP A 34 13.86 -7.72 9.39
C ASP A 34 13.73 -6.77 8.20
N ASP A 35 14.52 -7.01 7.14
CA ASP A 35 14.46 -6.23 5.92
C ASP A 35 13.08 -6.29 5.23
N MET A 36 12.41 -7.44 5.27
CA MET A 36 11.07 -7.59 4.69
C MET A 36 10.01 -6.88 5.55
N LEU A 37 10.10 -6.96 6.88
CA LEU A 37 9.20 -6.25 7.79
C LEU A 37 9.37 -4.73 7.68
N VAL A 38 10.61 -4.24 7.55
CA VAL A 38 10.88 -2.82 7.28
C VAL A 38 10.25 -2.38 5.97
N GLN A 39 10.33 -3.20 4.92
CA GLN A 39 9.65 -2.92 3.65
C GLN A 39 8.12 -2.94 3.80
N GLN A 40 7.57 -3.83 4.64
CA GLN A 40 6.14 -3.85 4.94
C GLN A 40 5.69 -2.59 5.69
N VAL A 41 6.44 -2.14 6.70
CA VAL A 41 6.20 -0.84 7.37
C VAL A 41 6.12 0.28 6.35
N GLN A 42 7.06 0.31 5.39
CA GLN A 42 7.04 1.29 4.32
C GLN A 42 5.78 1.18 3.46
N LYS A 43 5.29 -0.03 3.16
CA LYS A 43 4.03 -0.23 2.44
C LYS A 43 2.82 0.27 3.23
N GLU A 44 2.71 -0.03 4.52
CA GLU A 44 1.58 0.43 5.35
C GLU A 44 1.54 1.96 5.46
N LEU A 45 2.70 2.59 5.71
CA LEU A 45 2.80 4.06 5.74
C LEU A 45 2.45 4.68 4.38
N THR A 46 2.79 3.99 3.30
CA THR A 46 2.49 4.40 1.94
C THR A 46 0.98 4.31 1.64
N ALA A 47 0.33 3.21 2.02
CA ALA A 47 -1.11 3.03 1.92
C ALA A 47 -1.85 4.10 2.75
N SER A 48 -1.43 4.30 4.00
CA SER A 48 -1.92 5.39 4.87
C SER A 48 -1.86 6.75 4.18
N TYR A 49 -0.75 7.06 3.50
CA TYR A 49 -0.58 8.35 2.83
C TYR A 49 -1.46 8.50 1.59
N ILE A 50 -1.67 7.44 0.80
CA ILE A 50 -2.63 7.43 -0.31
C ILE A 50 -4.05 7.65 0.21
N TYR A 51 -4.45 6.93 1.27
CA TYR A 51 -5.78 7.12 1.87
C TYR A 51 -5.98 8.52 2.43
N GLN A 52 -4.96 9.12 3.03
CA GLN A 52 -5.00 10.51 3.45
C GLN A 52 -5.20 11.47 2.26
N ALA A 53 -4.51 11.20 1.13
CA ALA A 53 -4.68 11.95 -0.11
C ALA A 53 -6.11 11.80 -0.66
N TYR A 54 -6.71 10.61 -0.58
CA TYR A 54 -8.07 10.35 -1.05
C TYR A 54 -9.10 11.06 -0.17
N ALA A 55 -8.96 10.98 1.16
CA ALA A 55 -9.78 11.76 2.08
C ALA A 55 -9.70 13.26 1.77
N SER A 56 -8.49 13.77 1.46
CA SER A 56 -8.27 15.17 1.09
C SER A 56 -8.92 15.54 -0.26
N TYR A 57 -9.04 14.60 -1.18
CA TYR A 57 -9.74 14.79 -2.45
C TYR A 57 -11.26 14.86 -2.24
N PHE A 58 -11.83 13.90 -1.50
CA PHE A 58 -13.29 13.82 -1.30
C PHE A 58 -13.86 14.92 -0.40
N GLN A 59 -13.05 15.56 0.44
CA GLN A 59 -13.49 16.73 1.24
C GLN A 59 -13.61 18.03 0.44
N ARG A 60 -13.11 18.09 -0.81
CA ARG A 60 -13.13 19.32 -1.59
C ARG A 60 -14.57 19.75 -1.89
N ALA A 61 -14.82 21.06 -1.92
CA ALA A 61 -16.15 21.60 -2.19
C ALA A 61 -16.72 21.21 -3.56
N ASP A 62 -15.86 20.92 -4.53
CA ASP A 62 -16.22 20.50 -5.89
C ASP A 62 -16.31 18.98 -6.07
N VAL A 63 -16.17 18.21 -4.98
CA VAL A 63 -16.40 16.75 -4.92
C VAL A 63 -17.48 16.44 -3.87
N SER A 64 -17.28 16.89 -2.64
CA SER A 64 -18.27 16.91 -1.54
C SER A 64 -18.94 15.56 -1.24
N LEU A 65 -18.13 14.51 -1.03
CA LEU A 65 -18.58 13.16 -0.65
C LEU A 65 -18.07 12.82 0.78
N PRO A 66 -18.74 13.33 1.83
CA PRO A 66 -18.25 13.26 3.22
C PRO A 66 -18.22 11.85 3.84
N GLY A 67 -19.09 10.92 3.42
CA GLY A 67 -19.06 9.52 3.88
C GLY A 67 -17.86 8.78 3.30
N ILE A 68 -17.58 8.94 2.00
CA ILE A 68 -16.38 8.41 1.36
C ILE A 68 -15.11 9.05 1.96
N LYS A 69 -15.13 10.36 2.20
CA LYS A 69 -14.05 11.05 2.92
C LYS A 69 -13.79 10.41 4.28
N LYS A 70 -14.85 10.10 5.04
CA LYS A 70 -14.72 9.49 6.37
C LYS A 70 -14.07 8.11 6.25
N PHE A 71 -14.55 7.27 5.34
CA PHE A 71 -13.97 5.96 5.07
C PHE A 71 -12.45 6.04 4.85
N PHE A 72 -11.99 6.92 3.94
CA PHE A 72 -10.56 7.06 3.66
C PHE A 72 -9.77 7.70 4.80
N SER A 73 -10.41 8.55 5.60
CA SER A 73 -9.79 9.12 6.79
C SER A 73 -9.56 8.05 7.86
N ASP A 74 -10.50 7.13 8.04
CA ASP A 74 -10.40 6.03 9.00
C ASP A 74 -9.37 5.00 8.50
N ALA A 75 -9.43 4.60 7.23
CA ALA A 75 -8.47 3.67 6.62
C ALA A 75 -7.03 4.22 6.71
N SER A 76 -6.82 5.52 6.51
CA SER A 76 -5.51 6.14 6.67
C SER A 76 -4.95 5.99 8.09
N ILE A 77 -5.81 6.07 9.10
CA ILE A 77 -5.41 5.90 10.50
C ILE A 77 -5.09 4.43 10.77
N GLU A 78 -5.96 3.52 10.32
CA GLU A 78 -5.80 2.06 10.45
C GLU A 78 -4.46 1.59 9.88
N GLU A 79 -4.10 1.98 8.65
CA GLU A 79 -2.79 1.60 8.08
C GLU A 79 -1.59 2.19 8.82
N ARG A 80 -1.75 3.35 9.44
CA ARG A 80 -0.69 3.91 10.28
C ARG A 80 -0.53 3.12 11.58
N ASP A 81 -1.63 2.60 12.12
CA ASP A 81 -1.61 1.74 13.30
C ASP A 81 -1.00 0.36 12.94
N HIS A 82 -1.27 -0.20 11.75
CA HIS A 82 -0.58 -1.39 11.23
C HIS A 82 0.94 -1.18 11.13
N ALA A 83 1.36 -0.04 10.55
CA ALA A 83 2.77 0.33 10.48
C ALA A 83 3.41 0.38 11.88
N GLN A 84 2.72 0.98 12.84
CA GLN A 84 3.20 1.09 14.22
C GLN A 84 3.32 -0.30 14.89
N SER A 85 2.34 -1.18 14.72
CA SER A 85 2.39 -2.56 15.23
C SER A 85 3.60 -3.32 14.68
N LEU A 86 3.90 -3.18 13.39
CA LEU A 86 5.09 -3.79 12.78
C LEU A 86 6.40 -3.18 13.31
N ILE A 87 6.46 -1.86 13.50
CA ILE A 87 7.63 -1.18 14.09
C ILE A 87 7.90 -1.68 15.51
N ASP A 88 6.86 -1.77 16.32
CA ASP A 88 6.94 -2.27 17.69
C ASP A 88 7.39 -3.73 17.70
N TYR A 89 6.88 -4.53 16.76
CA TYR A 89 7.28 -5.92 16.59
C TYR A 89 8.75 -6.09 16.20
N ILE A 90 9.23 -5.33 15.21
CA ILE A 90 10.63 -5.31 14.77
C ILE A 90 11.55 -5.02 15.96
N ASN A 91 11.24 -3.97 16.71
CA ASN A 91 12.03 -3.58 17.88
C ASN A 91 11.96 -4.65 18.99
N LYS A 92 10.79 -5.28 19.20
CA LYS A 92 10.60 -6.38 20.16
C LYS A 92 11.49 -7.59 19.86
N ARG A 93 11.75 -7.89 18.59
CA ARG A 93 12.59 -9.02 18.15
C ARG A 93 14.09 -8.69 18.05
N GLY A 94 14.49 -7.47 18.37
CA GLY A 94 15.89 -7.01 18.29
C GLY A 94 16.30 -6.51 16.91
N GLY A 95 15.33 -6.25 16.04
CA GLY A 95 15.52 -5.62 14.74
C GLY A 95 15.71 -4.11 14.80
N HIS A 96 15.72 -3.48 13.63
CA HIS A 96 15.79 -2.02 13.56
C HIS A 96 14.84 -1.47 12.49
N ALA A 97 13.77 -0.82 12.94
CA ALA A 97 12.86 -0.12 12.05
C ALA A 97 13.58 1.04 11.35
N GLN A 98 13.47 1.10 10.02
CA GLN A 98 14.01 2.18 9.20
C GLN A 98 12.90 2.82 8.38
N TYR A 99 13.08 4.10 8.06
CA TYR A 99 12.09 4.91 7.37
C TYR A 99 12.70 5.55 6.14
N ASP A 100 12.12 5.25 4.98
CA ASP A 100 12.47 5.90 3.74
C ASP A 100 11.56 7.09 3.47
N LYS A 101 12.01 7.96 2.57
CA LYS A 101 11.20 9.08 2.11
C LYS A 101 9.97 8.54 1.36
N ILE A 102 8.80 9.01 1.74
CA ILE A 102 7.55 8.75 1.00
C ILE A 102 7.33 9.86 -0.02
N ASP A 103 7.29 9.49 -1.30
CA ASP A 103 6.94 10.37 -2.41
C ASP A 103 5.60 9.90 -3.01
N LEU A 104 4.54 10.70 -2.84
CA LEU A 104 3.18 10.32 -3.23
C LEU A 104 3.12 9.93 -4.72
N LYS A 105 3.78 10.68 -5.60
CA LYS A 105 3.76 10.40 -7.04
C LYS A 105 4.42 9.06 -7.34
N ALA A 106 5.62 8.81 -6.80
CA ALA A 106 6.33 7.56 -7.01
C ALA A 106 5.50 6.37 -6.52
N VAL A 107 4.88 6.52 -5.35
CA VAL A 107 3.99 5.53 -4.75
C VAL A 107 2.79 5.21 -5.64
N CYS A 108 2.08 6.22 -6.16
CA CYS A 108 0.93 6.00 -7.05
C CYS A 108 1.34 5.15 -8.26
N GLU A 109 2.51 5.43 -8.85
CA GLU A 109 3.03 4.69 -10.00
C GLU A 109 3.45 3.26 -9.63
N THR A 110 4.04 3.06 -8.45
CA THR A 110 4.39 1.73 -7.93
C THR A 110 3.14 0.85 -7.81
N VAL A 111 2.09 1.31 -7.15
CA VAL A 111 0.85 0.54 -6.99
C VAL A 111 0.16 0.31 -8.34
N LYS A 112 0.15 1.32 -9.22
CA LYS A 112 -0.36 1.19 -10.58
C LYS A 112 0.36 0.08 -11.37
N SER A 113 1.67 -0.05 -11.20
CA SER A 113 2.47 -1.06 -11.90
C SER A 113 2.22 -2.48 -11.38
N PHE A 114 1.96 -2.66 -10.08
CA PHE A 114 1.61 -3.96 -9.49
C PHE A 114 0.34 -4.55 -10.09
N GLY A 115 -0.68 -3.73 -10.37
CA GLY A 115 -1.93 -4.22 -10.95
C GLY A 115 -1.80 -4.81 -12.36
N ARG A 116 -0.65 -4.65 -13.05
CA ARG A 116 -0.41 -5.29 -14.35
C ARG A 116 0.03 -6.75 -14.21
N SER A 117 0.50 -7.17 -13.03
CA SER A 117 0.90 -8.55 -12.75
C SER A 117 -0.19 -9.40 -12.10
N ASP A 118 -1.21 -8.78 -11.48
CA ASP A 118 -2.40 -9.46 -10.96
C ASP A 118 -3.59 -9.29 -11.92
N THR A 119 -3.81 -10.28 -12.79
CA THR A 119 -4.86 -10.27 -13.82
C THR A 119 -6.25 -10.72 -13.31
N SER A 120 -6.43 -10.85 -11.99
CA SER A 120 -7.63 -11.42 -11.40
C SER A 120 -8.78 -10.39 -11.25
N GLY A 121 -9.65 -10.32 -12.26
CA GLY A 121 -11.02 -9.76 -12.15
C GLY A 121 -11.14 -8.23 -12.18
N LEU A 122 -10.06 -7.50 -12.52
CA LEU A 122 -10.02 -6.04 -12.62
C LEU A 122 -9.79 -5.53 -14.06
N ASN A 123 -10.20 -6.32 -15.05
CA ASN A 123 -9.91 -6.09 -16.48
C ASN A 123 -10.64 -4.88 -17.08
N ASP A 124 -11.65 -4.31 -16.41
CA ASP A 124 -12.48 -3.24 -16.99
C ASP A 124 -11.83 -1.84 -16.95
N PHE A 125 -10.75 -1.62 -16.18
CA PHE A 125 -10.22 -0.26 -15.93
C PHE A 125 -8.69 -0.15 -15.85
N GLU A 126 -7.94 -0.93 -16.64
CA GLU A 126 -6.46 -0.84 -16.63
C GLU A 126 -5.89 0.57 -16.85
N ASP A 127 -6.61 1.44 -17.59
CA ASP A 127 -6.09 2.76 -17.98
C ASP A 127 -6.34 3.90 -16.97
N ARG A 128 -7.34 3.78 -16.08
CA ARG A 128 -7.73 4.86 -15.14
C ARG A 128 -7.28 4.65 -13.68
N ARG A 129 -6.43 3.66 -13.43
CA ARG A 129 -5.89 3.38 -12.09
C ARG A 129 -5.08 4.55 -11.55
N MET A 130 -5.25 4.85 -10.27
CA MET A 130 -4.51 5.84 -9.51
C MET A 130 -4.60 7.28 -10.06
N CYS A 131 -5.63 7.61 -10.84
CA CYS A 131 -5.82 8.95 -11.38
C CYS A 131 -6.08 9.99 -10.27
N ILE A 132 -6.85 9.63 -9.24
CA ILE A 132 -7.07 10.50 -8.07
C ILE A 132 -5.75 10.73 -7.34
N CYS A 133 -4.99 9.67 -7.11
CA CYS A 133 -3.65 9.71 -6.50
C CYS A 133 -2.72 10.66 -7.27
N GLY A 134 -2.61 10.48 -8.58
CA GLY A 134 -1.80 11.34 -9.47
C GLY A 134 -2.24 12.80 -9.46
N PHE A 135 -3.56 13.05 -9.54
CA PHE A 135 -4.12 14.40 -9.47
C PHE A 135 -3.76 15.10 -8.16
N VAL A 136 -3.88 14.42 -7.02
CA VAL A 136 -3.50 15.00 -5.72
C VAL A 136 -2.00 15.24 -5.64
N ALA A 137 -1.18 14.35 -6.21
CA ALA A 137 0.28 14.46 -6.18
C ALA A 137 0.85 15.62 -7.00
N THR A 138 0.34 15.87 -8.21
CA THR A 138 0.97 16.83 -9.15
C THR A 138 0.05 17.97 -9.56
N LYS A 139 -1.24 17.92 -9.24
CA LYS A 139 -2.29 18.82 -9.79
C LYS A 139 -2.43 18.77 -11.31
N THR A 140 -1.82 17.78 -11.98
CA THR A 140 -1.91 17.57 -13.42
C THR A 140 -2.63 16.26 -13.71
N ILE A 141 -3.56 16.26 -14.66
CA ILE A 141 -4.20 15.04 -15.14
C ILE A 141 -3.29 14.45 -16.22
N ASN A 142 -2.81 13.24 -15.98
CA ASN A 142 -2.08 12.40 -16.93
C ASN A 142 -2.99 11.98 -18.11
N ASP A 143 -2.43 11.87 -19.32
CA ASP A 143 -3.18 11.76 -20.59
C ASP A 143 -4.24 10.63 -20.62
N ASN A 144 -4.03 9.55 -19.86
CA ASN A 144 -4.91 8.38 -19.86
C ASN A 144 -6.12 8.50 -18.90
N CYS A 145 -6.17 9.51 -18.04
CA CYS A 145 -7.22 9.64 -17.03
C CYS A 145 -8.51 10.30 -17.57
N GLY A 146 -8.45 10.89 -18.77
CA GLY A 146 -9.58 11.61 -19.35
C GLY A 146 -9.99 12.87 -18.55
N PRO A 147 -11.02 13.59 -19.02
CA PRO A 147 -11.51 14.80 -18.37
C PRO A 147 -12.19 14.45 -17.03
N ARG A 148 -12.10 15.36 -16.04
CA ARG A 148 -12.57 15.06 -14.67
C ARG A 148 -14.08 14.92 -14.58
N GLU A 149 -14.81 15.53 -15.49
CA GLU A 149 -16.27 15.45 -15.58
C GLU A 149 -16.75 14.02 -15.84
N ASP A 150 -15.92 13.19 -16.47
CA ASP A 150 -16.19 11.79 -16.77
C ASP A 150 -15.72 10.84 -15.65
N TRP A 151 -15.18 11.38 -14.56
CA TRP A 151 -14.70 10.55 -13.45
C TRP A 151 -15.89 10.00 -12.66
N LYS A 152 -15.71 8.75 -12.27
CA LYS A 152 -16.58 8.01 -11.36
C LYS A 152 -15.83 7.93 -10.04
N GLU A 153 -15.73 9.05 -9.34
CA GLU A 153 -14.71 9.31 -8.33
C GLU A 153 -14.71 8.24 -7.22
N GLY A 154 -15.88 7.92 -6.69
CA GLY A 154 -16.05 6.88 -5.68
C GLY A 154 -15.64 5.51 -6.21
N LEU A 155 -16.14 5.09 -7.36
CA LEU A 155 -15.80 3.79 -7.95
C LEU A 155 -14.30 3.66 -8.20
N MET A 156 -13.70 4.66 -8.85
CA MET A 156 -12.26 4.71 -9.10
C MET A 156 -11.48 4.61 -7.79
N ALA A 157 -11.90 5.34 -6.76
CA ALA A 157 -11.22 5.30 -5.47
C ALA A 157 -11.30 3.94 -4.79
N PHE A 158 -12.48 3.28 -4.77
CA PHE A 158 -12.63 1.95 -4.16
C PHE A 158 -11.96 0.85 -4.98
N GLU A 159 -11.86 0.98 -6.30
CA GLU A 159 -11.08 0.06 -7.14
C GLU A 159 -9.57 0.23 -6.88
N ASP A 160 -9.09 1.47 -6.75
CA ASP A 160 -7.71 1.75 -6.36
C ASP A 160 -7.42 1.21 -4.95
N THR A 161 -8.35 1.36 -4.01
CA THR A 161 -8.28 0.80 -2.64
C THR A 161 -8.14 -0.72 -2.69
N LEU A 162 -8.97 -1.40 -3.49
CA LEU A 162 -8.89 -2.85 -3.64
C LEU A 162 -7.52 -3.31 -4.16
N LEU A 163 -6.93 -2.54 -5.06
CA LEU A 163 -5.58 -2.79 -5.56
C LEU A 163 -4.51 -2.57 -4.49
N ILE A 164 -4.62 -1.51 -3.69
CA ILE A 164 -3.71 -1.20 -2.58
C ILE A 164 -3.75 -2.34 -1.56
N GLU A 165 -4.92 -2.77 -1.11
CA GLU A 165 -5.05 -3.84 -0.12
C GLU A 165 -4.44 -5.16 -0.61
N ARG A 166 -4.63 -5.50 -1.89
CA ARG A 166 -3.99 -6.67 -2.49
C ARG A 166 -2.48 -6.52 -2.57
N TYR A 167 -1.98 -5.33 -2.90
CA TYR A 167 -0.56 -5.01 -2.96
C TYR A 167 0.15 -5.13 -1.60
N VAL A 168 -0.53 -4.70 -0.54
CA VAL A 168 -0.09 -4.86 0.86
C VAL A 168 -0.12 -6.34 1.25
N ASN A 169 -1.24 -7.02 1.00
CA ASN A 169 -1.46 -8.41 1.40
C ASN A 169 -0.47 -9.40 0.76
N VAL A 170 -0.10 -9.21 -0.51
CA VAL A 170 0.87 -10.09 -1.18
C VAL A 170 2.23 -10.10 -0.46
N GLN A 171 2.70 -8.97 0.06
CA GLN A 171 3.97 -8.97 0.80
C GLN A 171 3.84 -9.60 2.19
N LEU A 172 2.69 -9.45 2.86
CA LEU A 172 2.43 -10.18 4.11
C LEU A 172 2.52 -11.70 3.91
N LEU A 173 1.97 -12.21 2.80
CA LEU A 173 2.07 -13.62 2.42
C LEU A 173 3.53 -14.04 2.13
N ASP A 174 4.31 -13.19 1.47
CA ASP A 174 5.73 -13.45 1.22
C ASP A 174 6.54 -13.49 2.53
N ILE A 175 6.25 -12.59 3.48
CA ILE A 175 6.87 -12.57 4.81
C ILE A 175 6.49 -13.82 5.58
N HIS A 176 5.21 -14.20 5.58
CA HIS A 176 4.72 -15.40 6.26
C HIS A 176 5.43 -16.65 5.73
N LYS A 177 5.50 -16.82 4.41
CA LYS A 177 6.23 -17.92 3.76
C LYS A 177 7.71 -17.93 4.14
N LYS A 178 8.35 -16.76 4.22
CA LYS A 178 9.76 -16.66 4.64
C LYS A 178 9.93 -17.03 6.11
N ALA A 179 9.03 -16.57 6.97
CA ALA A 179 9.05 -16.87 8.41
C ALA A 179 8.88 -18.37 8.68
N ASP A 180 7.95 -19.02 7.97
CA ASP A 180 7.74 -20.47 8.04
C ASP A 180 8.99 -21.25 7.62
N ALA A 181 9.62 -20.86 6.50
CA ALA A 181 10.86 -21.48 6.02
C ALA A 181 12.04 -21.35 7.00
N GLU A 182 12.06 -20.28 7.80
CA GLU A 182 13.06 -20.03 8.85
C GLU A 182 12.63 -20.60 10.22
N ASN A 183 11.47 -21.26 10.31
CA ASN A 183 10.87 -21.78 11.53
C ASN A 183 10.65 -20.69 12.61
N ASP A 184 10.30 -19.46 12.22
CA ASP A 184 9.93 -18.38 13.14
C ASP A 184 8.42 -18.44 13.47
N ALA A 185 8.07 -19.40 14.32
CA ALA A 185 6.68 -19.68 14.71
C ALA A 185 5.96 -18.49 15.37
N HIS A 186 6.70 -17.59 16.01
CA HIS A 186 6.10 -16.41 16.65
C HIS A 186 5.69 -15.37 15.59
N LEU A 187 6.52 -15.17 14.57
CA LEU A 187 6.18 -14.26 13.48
C LEU A 187 5.02 -14.80 12.64
N THR A 188 5.02 -16.08 12.28
CA THR A 188 3.91 -16.67 11.51
C THR A 188 2.59 -16.52 12.26
N HIS A 189 2.57 -16.82 13.57
CA HIS A 189 1.38 -16.64 14.41
C HIS A 189 0.87 -15.20 14.39
N ILE A 190 1.74 -14.20 14.57
CA ILE A 190 1.34 -12.79 14.58
C ILE A 190 0.79 -12.35 13.21
N LEU A 191 1.45 -12.74 12.12
CA LEU A 191 0.98 -12.41 10.78
C LEU A 191 -0.41 -13.01 10.51
N GLU A 192 -0.65 -14.25 10.95
CA GLU A 192 -1.95 -14.92 10.79
C GLU A 192 -3.08 -14.20 11.54
N HIS A 193 -2.84 -13.84 12.80
CA HIS A 193 -3.90 -13.36 13.70
C HIS A 193 -4.10 -11.85 13.66
N GLU A 194 -3.03 -11.07 13.46
CA GLU A 194 -3.09 -9.61 13.55
C GLU A 194 -3.14 -8.93 12.17
N PHE A 195 -2.80 -9.62 11.08
CA PHE A 195 -2.71 -8.99 9.75
C PHE A 195 -3.52 -9.73 8.67
N LEU A 196 -3.28 -11.02 8.45
CA LEU A 196 -3.85 -11.75 7.31
C LEU A 196 -5.37 -11.90 7.41
N GLU A 197 -5.93 -12.12 8.61
CA GLU A 197 -7.38 -12.16 8.81
C GLU A 197 -8.02 -10.79 8.50
N GLU A 198 -7.42 -9.70 8.99
CA GLU A 198 -7.89 -8.34 8.74
C GLU A 198 -7.82 -7.98 7.24
N GLN A 199 -6.71 -8.30 6.56
CA GLN A 199 -6.57 -8.07 5.13
C GLN A 199 -7.66 -8.78 4.31
N VAL A 200 -7.94 -10.06 4.59
CA VAL A 200 -8.98 -10.80 3.86
C VAL A 200 -10.36 -10.18 4.08
N ASN A 201 -10.66 -9.78 5.31
CA ASN A 201 -11.92 -9.11 5.67
C ASN A 201 -12.05 -7.74 4.99
N SER A 202 -10.99 -6.93 5.00
CA SER A 202 -10.91 -5.61 4.35
C SER A 202 -11.11 -5.72 2.84
N ILE A 203 -10.35 -6.62 2.18
CA ILE A 203 -10.46 -6.89 0.73
C ILE A 203 -11.90 -7.28 0.35
N ASN A 204 -12.53 -8.16 1.12
CA ASN A 204 -13.91 -8.57 0.86
C ASN A 204 -14.90 -7.40 1.03
N LYS A 205 -14.76 -6.61 2.10
CA LYS A 205 -15.57 -5.42 2.36
C LYS A 205 -15.46 -4.41 1.21
N ILE A 206 -14.25 -4.13 0.74
CA ILE A 206 -14.01 -3.22 -0.38
C ILE A 206 -14.59 -3.78 -1.69
N ALA A 207 -14.46 -5.09 -1.93
CA ALA A 207 -15.06 -5.73 -3.10
C ALA A 207 -16.60 -5.60 -3.12
N HIS A 208 -17.26 -5.63 -1.96
CA HIS A 208 -18.69 -5.32 -1.86
C HIS A 208 -19.00 -3.86 -2.24
N HIS A 209 -18.17 -2.90 -1.80
CA HIS A 209 -18.31 -1.49 -2.17
C HIS A 209 -18.15 -1.28 -3.69
N VAL A 210 -17.09 -1.85 -4.29
CA VAL A 210 -16.86 -1.82 -5.75
C VAL A 210 -18.05 -2.40 -6.50
N THR A 211 -18.55 -3.58 -6.10
CA THR A 211 -19.69 -4.22 -6.76
C THR A 211 -20.95 -3.36 -6.69
N ARG A 212 -21.20 -2.71 -5.55
CA ARG A 212 -22.33 -1.81 -5.37
C ARG A 212 -22.22 -0.58 -6.25
N LEU A 213 -21.04 0.06 -6.32
CA LEU A 213 -20.83 1.24 -7.16
C LEU A 213 -20.95 0.91 -8.65
N ARG A 214 -20.37 -0.22 -9.10
CA ARG A 214 -20.52 -0.74 -10.48
C ARG A 214 -21.97 -1.01 -10.86
N SER A 215 -22.82 -1.36 -9.89
CA SER A 215 -24.24 -1.62 -10.19
C SER A 215 -24.99 -0.38 -10.71
N PHE A 216 -24.53 0.82 -10.37
CA PHE A 216 -25.12 2.08 -10.84
C PHE A 216 -24.65 2.48 -12.25
N GLU A 217 -23.62 1.82 -12.79
CA GLU A 217 -23.17 2.01 -14.17
C GLU A 217 -23.95 1.14 -15.17
N LYS A 218 -24.37 -0.05 -14.73
CA LYS A 218 -25.10 -1.00 -15.57
C LYS A 218 -26.49 -0.42 -15.83
N ASN A 219 -26.85 -0.25 -17.12
CA ASN A 219 -28.20 0.05 -17.67
C ASN A 219 -28.41 1.37 -18.44
N ASN A 220 -27.39 2.02 -19.01
CA ASN A 220 -27.51 3.16 -19.97
C ASN A 220 -28.28 4.42 -19.51
N GLY A 221 -28.92 4.41 -18.34
CA GLY A 221 -29.43 5.60 -17.67
C GLY A 221 -28.32 6.15 -16.81
N ASN A 222 -27.84 7.36 -17.09
CA ASN A 222 -26.71 8.04 -16.45
C ASN A 222 -26.98 8.37 -14.96
N ASN A 223 -27.23 7.35 -14.13
CA ASN A 223 -27.64 7.44 -12.73
C ASN A 223 -26.47 7.29 -11.77
N TYR A 224 -25.24 7.15 -12.29
CA TYR A 224 -24.06 6.89 -11.46
C TYR A 224 -23.88 7.95 -10.37
N LYS A 225 -23.96 9.24 -10.70
CA LYS A 225 -23.79 10.32 -9.71
C LYS A 225 -24.85 10.28 -8.60
N LEU A 226 -26.09 9.92 -8.91
CA LEU A 226 -27.14 9.70 -7.90
C LEU A 226 -26.83 8.48 -7.04
N GLY A 227 -26.42 7.38 -7.66
CA GLY A 227 -26.02 6.15 -6.95
C GLY A 227 -24.84 6.36 -6.01
N GLU A 228 -23.83 7.10 -6.46
CA GLU A 228 -22.66 7.50 -5.68
C GLU A 228 -23.04 8.40 -4.50
N TYR A 229 -23.92 9.38 -4.72
CA TYR A 229 -24.44 10.20 -3.63
C TYR A 229 -25.17 9.36 -2.57
N ILE A 230 -26.04 8.44 -3.00
CA ILE A 230 -26.76 7.52 -2.10
C ILE A 230 -25.77 6.63 -1.36
N PHE A 231 -24.78 6.08 -2.06
CA PHE A 231 -23.72 5.27 -1.48
C PHE A 231 -22.94 6.03 -0.40
N ASP A 232 -22.56 7.28 -0.68
CA ASP A 232 -21.90 8.17 0.29
C ASP A 232 -22.74 8.36 1.55
N GLN A 233 -24.06 8.52 1.44
CA GLN A 233 -24.93 8.67 2.60
C GLN A 233 -24.93 7.43 3.51
N HIS A 234 -24.70 6.24 2.97
CA HIS A 234 -24.64 5.00 3.75
C HIS A 234 -23.28 4.74 4.42
N LEU A 235 -22.24 5.51 4.05
CA LEU A 235 -20.90 5.42 4.65
C LEU A 235 -20.69 6.38 5.83
N LYS A 236 -21.67 7.24 6.11
CA LYS A 236 -21.60 8.23 7.19
C LYS A 236 -21.71 7.61 8.57
#